data_AF-A0A2G9SI76-F1
#
_entry.id   AF-A0A2G9SI76-F1
#
_cell.length_a   1.000
_cell.length_b   1.000
_cell.length_c   1.000
_cell.angle_alpha   90.00
_cell.angle_beta   90.00
_cell.angle_gamma   90.00
#
_symmetry.space_group_name_H-M   'P 1'
#
loop_
_entity.id
_entity.type
_entity.pdbx_description
1 polymer ?
#
loop_
_entity_poly.entity_id
_entity_poly.type
_entity_poly.pdbx_seq_one_letter_code
_entity_poly.pdbx_strand_id
1 'polypeptide(L)'
;MNVNIPQLADTLFERTANGSWVVVFKALITTHHLMMYGNERFIQYLASRNTLFNLNNFLDKGAMQGYDMSTFIRRYSRYLNEKALSYRLVAVDFTKMKRGLFAAYNEGVINLLEKYFDMKKNQCKEALEIYKKFLARMTKLSEFLKVAEVCLVANSNLCFVIFI
;
A
#
# COMPACT_ATOMS: atom_id res chain seq x y z
N MET A 1 -27.32 2.52 -1.15
CA MET A 1 -26.85 3.39 -0.05
C MET A 1 -25.57 4.08 -0.49
N ASN A 2 -25.53 5.41 -0.55
CA ASN A 2 -24.29 6.15 -0.79
C ASN A 2 -23.49 6.16 0.51
N VAL A 3 -22.47 5.29 0.61
CA VAL A 3 -21.58 5.25 1.76
C VAL A 3 -20.67 6.48 1.73
N ASN A 4 -20.68 7.27 2.80
CA ASN A 4 -19.78 8.41 2.97
C ASN A 4 -18.37 7.91 3.35
N ILE A 5 -17.46 7.91 2.36
CA ILE A 5 -16.09 7.39 2.51
C ILE A 5 -15.27 8.15 3.56
N PRO A 6 -15.23 9.50 3.56
CA PRO A 6 -14.57 10.25 4.61
C PRO A 6 -15.03 9.86 6.01
N GLN A 7 -16.34 9.82 6.24
CA GLN A 7 -16.91 9.49 7.55
C GLN A 7 -16.53 8.07 7.97
N LEU A 8 -16.61 7.10 7.06
CA LEU A 8 -16.20 5.71 7.32
C LEU A 8 -14.72 5.63 7.73
N ALA A 9 -13.85 6.32 7.01
CA ALA A 9 -12.43 6.34 7.31
C ALA A 9 -12.15 7.01 8.67
N ASP A 10 -12.83 8.12 8.98
CA ASP A 10 -12.67 8.82 10.26
C ASP A 10 -13.12 7.95 11.44
N THR A 11 -14.24 7.22 11.32
CA THR A 11 -14.64 6.23 12.32
C THR A 11 -13.55 5.16 12.54
N LEU A 12 -12.92 4.65 11.47
CA LEU A 12 -11.83 3.68 11.61
C LEU A 12 -10.59 4.29 12.30
N PHE A 13 -10.24 5.53 11.97
CA PHE A 13 -9.13 6.23 12.63
C PHE A 13 -9.39 6.43 14.13
N GLU A 14 -10.61 6.82 14.52
CA GLU A 14 -11.00 6.91 15.93
C GLU A 14 -10.83 5.58 16.66
N ARG A 15 -11.17 4.44 16.03
CA ARG A 15 -10.95 3.12 16.62
C ARG A 15 -9.46 2.81 16.84
N THR A 16 -8.57 3.31 15.99
CA THR A 16 -7.12 3.13 16.17
C THR A 16 -6.52 3.93 17.34
N ALA A 17 -7.24 4.92 17.88
CA ALA A 17 -6.82 5.65 19.07
C ALA A 17 -7.11 4.92 20.40
N ASN A 18 -7.73 3.74 20.34
CA ASN A 18 -8.07 2.95 21.53
C ASN A 18 -6.82 2.33 22.18
N GLY A 19 -6.82 2.16 23.51
CA GLY A 19 -5.72 1.52 24.23
C GLY A 19 -5.64 -0.01 24.07
N SER A 20 -6.72 -0.66 23.65
CA SER A 20 -6.78 -2.11 23.46
C SER A 20 -6.21 -2.54 22.11
N TRP A 21 -5.21 -3.42 22.14
CA TRP A 21 -4.62 -4.00 20.93
C TRP A 21 -5.66 -4.67 20.04
N VAL A 22 -6.69 -5.30 20.62
CA VAL A 22 -7.75 -6.00 19.87
C VAL A 22 -8.55 -5.02 19.02
N VAL A 23 -8.91 -3.88 19.59
CA VAL A 23 -9.71 -2.85 18.90
C VAL A 23 -8.90 -2.22 17.78
N VAL A 24 -7.65 -1.82 18.08
CA VAL A 24 -6.75 -1.20 17.10
C VAL A 24 -6.47 -2.18 15.95
N PHE A 25 -6.18 -3.44 16.28
CA PHE A 25 -5.86 -4.43 15.27
C PHE A 25 -7.04 -4.73 14.34
N LYS A 26 -8.25 -4.89 14.90
CA LYS A 26 -9.48 -5.06 14.10
C LYS A 26 -9.70 -3.87 13.16
N ALA A 27 -9.50 -2.65 13.63
CA ALA A 27 -9.64 -1.45 12.79
C ALA A 27 -8.63 -1.42 11.62
N LEU A 28 -7.38 -1.81 11.87
CA LEU A 28 -6.36 -1.93 10.82
C LEU A 28 -6.72 -3.02 9.79
N ILE A 29 -7.16 -4.20 10.23
CA ILE A 29 -7.62 -5.28 9.33
C ILE A 29 -8.82 -4.80 8.49
N THR A 30 -9.81 -4.17 9.12
CA THR A 30 -10.97 -3.64 8.40
C THR A 30 -10.54 -2.61 7.36
N THR A 31 -9.61 -1.71 7.70
CA THR A 31 -9.07 -0.75 6.73
C THR A 31 -8.40 -1.47 5.56
N HIS A 32 -7.53 -2.46 5.83
CA HIS A 32 -6.91 -3.26 4.78
C HIS A 32 -7.95 -3.88 3.86
N HIS A 33 -8.95 -4.54 4.44
CA HIS A 33 -9.99 -5.24 3.70
C HIS A 33 -10.76 -4.27 2.78
N LEU A 34 -11.07 -3.07 3.26
CA LEU A 34 -11.68 -2.01 2.44
C LEU A 34 -10.76 -1.50 1.31
N MET A 35 -9.43 -1.45 1.53
CA MET A 35 -8.47 -1.11 0.47
C MET A 35 -8.42 -2.21 -0.62
N MET A 36 -8.52 -3.48 -0.23
CA MET A 36 -8.40 -4.62 -1.15
C MET A 36 -9.70 -4.93 -1.89
N TYR A 37 -10.81 -5.01 -1.17
CA TYR A 37 -12.09 -5.51 -1.68
C TYR A 37 -13.17 -4.44 -1.76
N GLY A 38 -12.96 -3.29 -1.12
CA GLY A 38 -13.86 -2.16 -1.20
C GLY A 38 -13.73 -1.35 -2.49
N ASN A 39 -14.49 -0.27 -2.56
CA ASN A 39 -14.46 0.68 -3.67
C ASN A 39 -13.11 1.43 -3.74
N GLU A 40 -12.54 1.60 -4.93
CA GLU A 40 -11.25 2.29 -5.13
C GLU A 40 -11.22 3.73 -4.59
N ARG A 41 -12.38 4.39 -4.50
CA ARG A 41 -12.50 5.71 -3.87
C ARG A 41 -12.02 5.71 -2.41
N PHE A 42 -12.07 4.58 -1.71
CA PHE A 42 -11.56 4.46 -0.35
C PHE A 42 -10.04 4.61 -0.30
N ILE A 43 -9.30 3.83 -1.09
CA ILE A 43 -7.84 3.96 -1.14
C ILE A 43 -7.39 5.29 -1.75
N GLN A 44 -8.14 5.85 -2.70
CA GLN A 44 -7.91 7.21 -3.22
C GLN A 44 -8.05 8.27 -2.13
N TYR A 45 -9.08 8.17 -1.28
CA TYR A 45 -9.25 9.05 -0.13
C TYR A 45 -8.12 8.91 0.89
N LEU A 46 -7.71 7.68 1.22
CA LEU A 46 -6.56 7.48 2.12
C LEU A 46 -5.28 8.06 1.52
N ALA A 47 -5.07 7.86 0.22
CA ALA A 47 -3.92 8.39 -0.51
C ALA A 47 -3.91 9.92 -0.61
N SER A 48 -5.06 10.61 -0.52
CA SER A 48 -5.10 12.08 -0.54
C SER A 48 -4.74 12.73 0.81
N ARG A 49 -4.74 11.96 1.91
CA ARG A 49 -4.39 12.45 3.25
C ARG A 49 -2.87 12.54 3.44
N ASN A 50 -2.44 13.52 4.22
CA ASN A 50 -1.03 13.67 4.61
C ASN A 50 -0.62 12.70 5.74
N THR A 51 -1.58 12.35 6.60
CA THR A 51 -1.38 11.46 7.75
C THR A 51 -2.53 10.47 7.84
N LEU A 52 -2.20 9.20 8.07
CA LEU A 52 -3.14 8.09 8.22
C LEU A 52 -3.08 7.55 9.65
N PHE A 53 -2.25 6.52 9.89
CA PHE A 53 -2.08 5.93 11.22
C PHE A 53 -0.80 6.43 11.89
N ASN A 54 -0.88 6.94 13.12
CA ASN A 54 0.29 7.31 13.92
C ASN A 54 0.46 6.38 15.13
N LEU A 55 0.79 5.12 14.85
CA LEU A 55 0.86 4.07 15.86
C LEU A 55 2.30 3.69 16.24
N ASN A 56 3.32 4.47 15.87
CA ASN A 56 4.74 4.13 16.05
C ASN A 56 5.13 3.77 17.50
N ASN A 57 4.43 4.35 18.48
CA ASN A 57 4.65 4.12 19.92
C ASN A 57 3.52 3.33 20.59
N PHE A 58 2.64 2.70 19.82
CA PHE A 58 1.52 1.92 20.35
C PHE A 58 2.03 0.78 21.25
N LEU A 59 1.46 0.67 22.45
CA LEU A 59 1.79 -0.36 23.43
C LEU A 59 0.60 -0.64 24.34
N ASP A 60 0.07 -1.86 24.27
CA ASP A 60 -0.91 -2.38 25.21
C ASP A 60 -0.20 -3.27 26.26
N LYS A 61 -0.15 -2.79 27.50
CA LYS A 61 0.43 -3.50 28.65
C LYS A 61 -0.62 -4.29 29.46
N GLY A 62 -1.91 -4.11 29.16
CA GLY A 62 -3.01 -4.66 29.95
C GLY A 62 -3.35 -6.11 29.62
N ALA A 63 -2.89 -6.63 28.47
CA ALA A 63 -3.18 -7.98 28.02
C ALA A 63 -1.92 -8.86 27.98
N MET A 64 -2.09 -10.15 28.29
CA MET A 64 -1.01 -11.16 28.24
C MET A 64 -0.29 -11.21 26.88
N GLN A 65 -1.03 -11.03 25.78
CA GLN A 65 -0.50 -10.97 24.40
C GLN A 65 -0.27 -9.54 23.89
N GLY A 66 -0.56 -8.52 24.71
CA GLY A 66 -0.57 -7.12 24.29
C GLY A 66 0.78 -6.64 23.80
N TYR A 67 1.88 -7.09 24.41
CA TYR A 67 3.24 -6.69 24.06
C TYR A 67 3.64 -7.13 22.64
N ASP A 68 3.45 -8.42 22.32
CA ASP A 68 3.77 -8.99 21.01
C ASP A 68 2.86 -8.38 19.93
N MET A 69 1.56 -8.28 20.22
CA MET A 69 0.60 -7.67 19.32
C MET A 69 0.86 -6.19 19.08
N SER A 70 1.40 -5.46 20.06
CA SER A 70 1.78 -4.05 19.90
C SER A 70 2.94 -3.87 18.93
N THR A 71 3.92 -4.77 18.97
CA THR A 71 5.01 -4.81 17.98
C THR A 71 4.46 -5.09 16.58
N PHE A 72 3.51 -6.01 16.49
CA PHE A 72 2.85 -6.32 15.24
C PHE A 72 2.03 -5.15 14.67
N ILE A 73 1.19 -4.52 15.49
CA ILE A 73 0.34 -3.37 15.13
C ILE A 73 1.19 -2.23 14.55
N ARG A 74 2.33 -1.92 15.16
CA ARG A 74 3.28 -0.89 14.69
C ARG A 74 3.78 -1.16 13.27
N ARG A 75 4.14 -2.41 12.99
CA ARG A 75 4.62 -2.83 11.66
C ARG A 75 3.48 -2.77 10.65
N TYR A 76 2.32 -3.33 10.99
CA TYR A 76 1.17 -3.38 10.10
C TYR A 76 0.60 -2.00 9.76
N SER A 77 0.57 -1.07 10.71
CA SER A 77 0.18 0.32 10.44
C SER A 77 1.15 1.01 9.49
N ARG A 78 2.45 0.72 9.60
CA ARG A 78 3.46 1.25 8.67
C ARG A 78 3.24 0.70 7.26
N TYR A 79 2.92 -0.58 7.13
CA TYR A 79 2.57 -1.19 5.85
C TYR A 79 1.34 -0.52 5.21
N LEU A 80 0.26 -0.29 5.97
CA LEU A 80 -0.94 0.36 5.42
C LEU A 80 -0.67 1.82 5.01
N ASN A 81 0.11 2.56 5.81
CA ASN A 81 0.56 3.90 5.44
C ASN A 81 1.37 3.89 4.13
N GLU A 82 2.31 2.94 4.00
CA GLU A 82 3.14 2.80 2.80
C GLU A 82 2.32 2.39 1.57
N LYS A 83 1.31 1.54 1.75
CA LYS A 83 0.37 1.14 0.68
C LYS A 83 -0.37 2.36 0.12
N ALA A 84 -0.93 3.19 1.00
CA ALA A 84 -1.63 4.41 0.58
C ALA A 84 -0.68 5.45 -0.03
N LEU A 85 0.53 5.62 0.53
CA LEU A 85 1.56 6.50 -0.01
C LEU A 85 2.01 6.07 -1.41
N SER A 86 2.22 4.77 -1.61
CA SER A 86 2.54 4.19 -2.91
C SER A 86 1.44 4.50 -3.91
N TYR A 87 0.18 4.28 -3.53
CA TYR A 87 -0.97 4.61 -4.37
C TYR A 87 -1.00 6.10 -4.73
N ARG A 88 -0.72 7.01 -3.78
CA ARG A 88 -0.63 8.47 -4.04
C ARG A 88 0.37 8.81 -5.12
N LEU A 89 1.55 8.19 -5.09
CA LEU A 89 2.69 8.57 -5.94
C LEU A 89 2.59 8.00 -7.35
N VAL A 90 2.01 6.80 -7.51
CA VAL A 90 2.00 6.10 -8.80
C VAL A 90 0.61 5.89 -9.40
N ALA A 91 -0.45 6.18 -8.64
CA ALA A 91 -1.85 5.94 -9.00
C ALA A 91 -2.13 4.48 -9.41
N VAL A 92 -1.41 3.53 -8.81
CA VAL A 92 -1.52 2.09 -9.04
C VAL A 92 -1.53 1.38 -7.70
N ASP A 93 -2.44 0.42 -7.54
CA ASP A 93 -2.39 -0.52 -6.40
C ASP A 93 -1.53 -1.74 -6.76
N PHE A 94 -0.31 -1.76 -6.25
CA PHE A 94 0.65 -2.83 -6.51
C PHE A 94 0.17 -4.21 -6.04
N THR A 95 -0.68 -4.30 -5.01
CA THR A 95 -1.17 -5.61 -4.54
C THR A 95 -2.24 -6.20 -5.46
N LYS A 96 -2.89 -5.36 -6.28
CA LYS A 96 -3.87 -5.79 -7.29
C LYS A 96 -3.22 -5.99 -8.67
N MET A 97 -1.93 -5.69 -8.79
CA MET A 97 -1.19 -5.83 -10.03
C MET A 97 -1.00 -7.31 -10.34
N LYS A 98 -1.67 -7.81 -11.39
CA LYS A 98 -1.49 -9.19 -11.85
C LYS A 98 -0.05 -9.40 -12.34
N ARG A 99 0.55 -10.56 -12.04
CA ARG A 99 1.91 -10.93 -12.50
C ARG A 99 2.11 -10.71 -14.00
N GLY A 100 1.10 -11.00 -14.82
CA GLY A 100 1.13 -10.78 -16.28
C GLY A 100 1.21 -9.30 -16.68
N LEU A 101 0.63 -8.38 -15.90
CA LEU A 101 0.70 -6.94 -16.18
C LEU A 101 2.10 -6.40 -15.94
N PHE A 102 2.79 -6.90 -14.92
CA PHE A 102 4.18 -6.55 -14.64
C PHE A 102 5.13 -7.04 -15.74
N ALA A 103 4.95 -8.29 -16.18
CA ALA A 103 5.70 -8.85 -17.31
C ALA A 103 5.50 -8.02 -18.60
N ALA A 104 4.24 -7.72 -18.95
CA ALA A 104 3.92 -6.89 -20.10
C ALA A 104 4.48 -5.46 -19.98
N TYR A 105 4.52 -4.89 -18.77
CA TYR A 105 5.09 -3.56 -18.54
C TYR A 105 6.60 -3.54 -18.75
N ASN A 106 7.31 -4.57 -18.28
CA ASN A 106 8.75 -4.73 -18.53
C ASN A 106 9.05 -4.97 -20.01
N GLU A 107 8.32 -5.88 -20.65
CA GLU A 107 8.46 -6.18 -22.08
C GLU A 107 8.21 -4.93 -22.94
N GLY A 108 7.18 -4.14 -22.61
CA GLY A 108 6.89 -2.87 -23.28
C GLY A 108 8.04 -1.87 -23.18
N VAL A 109 8.72 -1.79 -22.04
CA VAL A 109 9.89 -0.91 -21.87
C VAL A 109 11.12 -1.44 -22.59
N ILE A 110 11.36 -2.75 -22.60
CA ILE A 110 12.45 -3.36 -23.38
C ILE A 110 12.25 -3.04 -24.86
N ASN A 111 11.06 -3.32 -25.41
CA ASN A 111 10.71 -3.03 -26.80
C ASN A 111 10.82 -1.52 -27.15
N LEU A 112 10.52 -0.65 -26.18
CA LEU A 112 10.67 0.80 -26.33
C LEU A 112 12.14 1.19 -26.46
N LEU A 113 13.00 0.63 -25.60
CA LEU A 113 14.43 0.92 -25.56
C LEU A 113 15.15 0.36 -26.79
N GLU A 114 14.77 -0.83 -27.27
CA GLU A 114 15.31 -1.41 -28.51
C GLU A 114 15.12 -0.49 -29.72
N LYS A 115 13.95 0.14 -29.81
CA LYS A 115 13.59 1.02 -30.94
C LYS A 115 14.05 2.47 -30.72
N TYR A 116 14.53 2.83 -29.53
CA TYR A 116 14.76 4.22 -29.14
C TYR A 116 15.73 4.97 -30.06
N PHE A 117 16.79 4.30 -30.50
CA PHE A 117 17.82 4.90 -31.37
C PHE A 117 17.35 5.11 -32.82
N ASP A 118 16.33 4.37 -33.26
CA ASP A 118 15.74 4.48 -34.60
C ASP A 118 14.54 5.45 -34.64
N MET A 119 14.10 5.96 -33.49
CA MET A 119 12.95 6.85 -33.36
C MET A 119 13.25 8.29 -33.83
N LYS A 120 12.21 8.98 -34.30
CA LYS A 120 12.28 10.43 -34.57
C LYS A 120 12.38 11.21 -33.26
N LYS A 121 12.98 12.42 -33.31
CA LYS A 121 13.20 13.28 -32.13
C LYS A 121 11.96 13.49 -31.23
N ASN A 122 10.76 13.62 -31.80
CA ASN A 122 9.52 13.73 -31.03
C ASN A 122 9.17 12.43 -30.30
N GLN A 123 9.28 11.29 -30.99
CA GLN A 123 9.06 9.96 -30.42
C GLN A 123 10.09 9.63 -29.32
N CYS A 124 11.37 10.02 -29.47
CA CYS A 124 12.37 9.86 -28.42
C CYS A 124 11.99 10.62 -27.14
N LYS A 125 11.41 11.82 -27.25
CA LYS A 125 10.95 12.57 -26.07
C LYS A 125 9.82 11.83 -25.35
N GLU A 126 8.83 11.33 -26.09
CA GLU A 126 7.74 10.54 -25.52
C GLU A 126 8.25 9.25 -24.87
N ALA A 127 9.15 8.53 -25.55
CA ALA A 127 9.79 7.32 -25.05
C ALA A 127 10.54 7.57 -23.74
N LEU A 128 11.30 8.67 -23.67
CA LEU A 128 12.03 9.06 -22.46
C LEU A 128 11.08 9.35 -21.30
N GLU A 129 9.95 10.00 -21.54
CA GLU A 129 8.94 10.27 -20.51
C GLU A 129 8.25 8.99 -20.02
N ILE A 130 7.98 8.03 -20.92
CA ILE A 130 7.47 6.71 -20.54
C ILE A 130 8.49 5.97 -19.66
N TYR A 131 9.77 5.98 -20.06
CA TYR A 131 10.84 5.34 -19.31
C TYR A 131 11.02 5.95 -17.90
N LYS A 132 10.99 7.28 -17.77
CA LYS A 132 11.03 7.96 -16.46
C LYS A 132 9.87 7.55 -15.56
N LYS A 133 8.64 7.51 -16.10
CA LYS A 133 7.45 7.07 -15.36
C LYS A 133 7.56 5.61 -14.92
N PHE A 134 8.12 4.76 -15.77
CA PHE A 134 8.41 3.36 -15.43
C PHE A 134 9.39 3.28 -14.25
N LEU A 135 10.51 4.00 -14.31
CA LEU A 135 11.49 4.01 -13.22
C LEU A 135 10.87 4.45 -11.89
N ALA A 136 10.10 5.53 -11.89
CA ALA A 136 9.43 6.01 -10.68
C ALA A 136 8.50 4.95 -10.07
N ARG A 137 7.74 4.24 -10.92
CA ARG A 137 6.87 3.13 -10.49
C ARG A 137 7.66 1.96 -9.91
N MET A 138 8.77 1.60 -10.55
CA MET A 138 9.64 0.49 -10.12
C MET A 138 10.32 0.77 -8.78
N THR A 139 10.84 1.98 -8.58
CA THR A 139 11.41 2.40 -7.30
C THR A 139 10.37 2.31 -6.20
N LYS A 140 9.15 2.81 -6.44
CA LYS A 140 8.08 2.76 -5.44
C LYS A 140 7.63 1.35 -5.12
N LEU A 141 7.55 0.47 -6.12
CA LEU A 141 7.26 -0.95 -5.91
C LEU A 141 8.31 -1.59 -5.01
N SER A 142 9.61 -1.33 -5.24
CA SER A 142 10.69 -1.88 -4.42
C SER A 142 10.60 -1.41 -2.97
N GLU A 143 10.36 -0.13 -2.74
CA GLU A 143 10.17 0.43 -1.39
C GLU A 143 8.98 -0.22 -0.67
N PHE A 144 7.85 -0.34 -1.37
CA PHE A 144 6.65 -0.97 -0.83
C PHE A 144 6.90 -2.44 -0.46
N LEU A 145 7.53 -3.21 -1.35
CA LEU A 145 7.84 -4.63 -1.10
C LEU A 145 8.76 -4.83 0.09
N LYS A 146 9.75 -3.95 0.30
CA LYS A 146 10.62 -3.99 1.50
C LYS A 146 9.82 -3.84 2.79
N VAL A 147 8.85 -2.91 2.83
CA VAL A 147 7.98 -2.73 4.01
C VAL A 147 7.05 -3.93 4.20
N ALA A 148 6.50 -4.46 3.10
CA ALA A 148 5.64 -5.63 3.12
C ALA A 148 6.37 -6.88 3.63
N GLU A 149 7.60 -7.12 3.18
CA GLU A 149 8.44 -8.24 3.60
C GLU A 149 8.70 -8.22 5.12
N VAL A 150 9.07 -7.06 5.67
CA VAL A 150 9.29 -6.90 7.12
C VAL A 150 8.03 -7.20 7.93
N CYS A 151 6.84 -6.95 7.37
CA CYS A 151 5.57 -7.30 8.01
C CYS A 151 5.25 -8.80 7.87
N LEU A 152 5.54 -9.41 6.71
CA LEU A 152 5.26 -10.82 6.38
C LEU A 152 6.17 -11.79 7.14
N VAL A 153 7.47 -11.51 7.24
CA VAL A 153 8.46 -12.36 7.93
C VAL A 153 8.17 -12.47 9.43
N ALA A 154 7.45 -11.50 10.00
CA ALA A 154 7.19 -11.44 11.42
C ALA A 154 6.09 -12.39 11.93
N ASN A 155 5.26 -12.96 11.04
CA ASN A 155 4.18 -13.88 11.43
C ASN A 155 3.69 -14.68 10.22
N SER A 156 3.90 -16.01 10.23
CA SER A 156 3.43 -16.94 9.19
C SER A 156 1.90 -16.92 8.98
N ASN A 157 1.13 -16.53 10.00
CA ASN A 157 -0.32 -16.31 9.91
C ASN A 157 -0.71 -15.09 9.05
N LEU A 158 0.22 -14.17 8.77
CA LEU A 158 -0.04 -12.97 7.97
C LEU A 158 -0.06 -13.24 6.46
N CYS A 159 0.61 -14.30 5.99
CA CYS A 159 0.46 -14.77 4.62
C CYS A 159 -1.03 -15.05 4.31
N PHE A 160 -1.79 -15.55 5.28
CA PHE A 160 -3.23 -15.79 5.07
C PHE A 160 -4.07 -14.50 5.02
N VAL A 161 -3.68 -13.43 5.72
CA VAL A 161 -4.46 -12.16 5.76
C VAL A 161 -4.08 -11.18 4.64
N ILE A 162 -2.89 -11.34 4.05
CA ILE A 162 -2.43 -10.52 2.92
C ILE A 162 -2.78 -11.17 1.57
N PHE A 163 -2.99 -12.50 1.54
CA PHE A 163 -3.38 -13.25 0.34
C PHE A 163 -4.86 -13.73 0.33
N ILE A 164 -5.64 -13.44 1.37
CA ILE A 164 -7.12 -13.51 1.39
C ILE A 164 -7.66 -12.10 1.58
#